data_AF-A0A8H6I9H2-F1
#
_entry.id   AF-A0A8H6I9H2-F1
#
_cell.length_a   1.000
_cell.length_b   1.000
_cell.length_c   1.000
_cell.angle_alpha   90.00
_cell.angle_beta   90.00
_cell.angle_gamma   90.00
#
_symmetry.space_group_name_H-M   'P 1'
#
loop_
_entity.id
_entity.type
_entity.pdbx_description
1 polymer ?
#
loop_
_entity_poly.entity_id
_entity_poly.type
_entity_poly.pdbx_seq_one_letter_code
_entity_poly.pdbx_strand_id
1 'polypeptide(L)' 'MERIGVHSHIRGLGLDERLEPRETSQGLVGQAKARKAAGMILKMVQEGRIAGRAMLFAGPPSTGKTAIAMAHPMCVT' A
#
# COMPACT_ATOMS: atom_id res chain seq x y z
N MET A 1 0.94 -14.52 18.73
CA MET A 1 1.32 -13.37 19.59
C MET A 1 1.52 -12.19 18.67
N GLU A 2 0.48 -11.39 18.45
CA GLU A 2 0.58 -10.21 17.57
C GLU A 2 1.31 -9.10 18.35
N ARG A 3 2.53 -8.76 17.92
CA ARG A 3 3.26 -7.62 18.49
C ARG A 3 2.55 -6.36 18.03
N ILE A 4 2.15 -5.48 18.95
CA ILE A 4 1.65 -4.14 18.62
C ILE A 4 2.82 -3.37 18.00
N GLY A 5 2.96 -3.46 16.68
CA GLY A 5 3.95 -2.72 15.90
C GLY A 5 3.48 -1.29 15.64
N VAL A 6 4.41 -0.41 15.29
CA VAL A 6 4.14 1.01 14.94
C VAL A 6 3.11 1.15 13.81
N HIS A 7 2.94 0.10 13.01
CA HIS A 7 2.04 0.03 11.86
C HIS A 7 0.82 -0.89 12.07
N SER A 8 0.56 -1.35 13.31
CA SER A 8 -0.58 -2.22 13.66
C SER A 8 -1.95 -1.60 13.35
N HIS A 9 -2.03 -0.26 13.21
CA HIS A 9 -3.25 0.45 12.85
C HIS A 9 -3.55 0.42 11.34
N ILE A 10 -2.61 -0.03 10.51
CA ILE A 10 -2.76 -0.06 9.05
C ILE A 10 -3.47 -1.35 8.66
N ARG A 11 -4.64 -1.19 8.02
CA ARG A 11 -5.50 -2.32 7.61
C ARG A 11 -5.62 -2.47 6.10
N GLY A 12 -5.05 -1.55 5.33
CA GLY A 12 -5.04 -1.60 3.86
C GLY A 12 -4.72 -0.25 3.23
N LEU A 13 -4.74 -0.21 1.89
CA LEU A 13 -4.36 0.97 1.09
C LEU A 13 -5.43 2.08 1.09
N GLY A 14 -6.64 1.83 1.58
CA GLY A 14 -7.71 2.83 1.70
C GLY A 14 -8.18 3.40 0.36
N LEU A 15 -8.28 2.54 -0.67
CA LEU A 15 -8.75 2.89 -2.00
C LEU A 15 -10.24 2.60 -2.15
N ASP A 16 -10.92 3.33 -3.03
CA ASP A 16 -12.27 3.00 -3.47
C ASP A 16 -12.29 2.04 -4.67
N GLU A 17 -13.49 1.73 -5.17
CA GLU A 17 -13.71 0.82 -6.31
C GLU A 17 -13.11 1.34 -7.63
N ARG A 18 -12.88 2.66 -7.73
CA ARG A 18 -12.23 3.31 -8.87
C ARG A 18 -10.71 3.38 -8.70
N LEU A 19 -10.15 2.77 -7.65
CA LEU A 19 -8.75 2.85 -7.25
C LEU A 19 -8.30 4.27 -6.86
N GLU A 20 -9.23 5.15 -6.49
CA GLU A 20 -8.90 6.46 -5.97
C GLU A 20 -8.66 6.40 -4.45
N PRO A 21 -7.56 6.99 -3.96
CA PRO A 21 -7.26 7.02 -2.54
C PRO A 21 -8.15 8.03 -1.82
N ARG A 22 -8.80 7.61 -0.74
CA ARG A 22 -9.45 8.54 0.20
C ARG A 22 -8.40 9.27 1.02
N GLU A 23 -8.64 10.54 1.34
CA GLU A 23 -7.69 11.39 2.08
C GLU A 23 -7.20 10.74 3.38
N THR A 24 -8.14 10.14 4.13
CA THR A 24 -7.88 9.35 5.33
C THR A 24 -8.69 8.06 5.26
N SER A 25 -8.03 6.90 5.23
CA SER A 25 -8.71 5.60 5.23
C SER A 25 -7.77 4.43 5.58
N GLN A 26 -8.32 3.40 6.24
CA GLN A 26 -7.64 2.15 6.58
C GLN A 26 -6.28 2.31 7.31
N GLY A 27 -6.14 3.39 8.09
CA GLY A 27 -4.92 3.69 8.85
C GLY A 27 -3.86 4.44 8.05
N LEU A 28 -4.13 4.82 6.80
CA LEU A 28 -3.26 5.69 6.00
C LEU A 28 -3.88 7.07 5.80
N VAL A 29 -3.03 8.09 5.81
CA VAL A 29 -3.36 9.49 5.53
C VAL A 29 -2.41 10.01 4.46
N GLY A 30 -2.94 10.69 3.44
CA GLY A 30 -2.12 11.25 2.37
C GLY A 30 -1.46 10.18 1.48
N GLN A 31 -0.28 10.51 0.92
CA GLN A 31 0.46 9.66 -0.04
C GLN A 31 -0.41 9.09 -1.18
N ALA A 32 -1.35 9.91 -1.68
CA ALA A 32 -2.36 9.52 -2.67
C ALA A 32 -1.74 8.85 -3.92
N LYS A 33 -0.67 9.43 -4.47
CA LYS A 33 0.01 8.88 -5.67
C LYS A 33 0.57 7.48 -5.41
N ALA A 34 1.24 7.27 -4.28
CA ALA A 34 1.84 5.98 -3.95
C ALA A 34 0.77 4.91 -3.66
N ARG A 35 -0.30 5.28 -2.94
CA ARG A 35 -1.43 4.39 -2.67
C ARG A 35 -2.17 3.98 -3.94
N LYS A 36 -2.44 4.94 -4.84
CA LYS A 36 -3.04 4.69 -6.15
C LYS A 36 -2.18 3.77 -7.01
N ALA A 37 -0.87 4.02 -7.08
CA ALA A 37 0.07 3.17 -7.81
C ALA A 37 0.07 1.74 -7.26
N ALA A 38 0.15 1.58 -5.93
CA ALA A 38 0.11 0.26 -5.28
C ALA A 38 -1.20 -0.49 -5.56
N GLY A 39 -2.34 0.21 -5.59
CA GLY A 39 -3.64 -0.36 -5.96
C GLY A 39 -3.73 -0.79 -7.42
N MET A 40 -3.22 0.02 -8.34
CA MET A 40 -3.17 -0.34 -9.76
C MET A 40 -2.32 -1.59 -9.99
N ILE A 41 -1.15 -1.69 -9.35
CA ILE A 41 -0.32 -2.89 -9.47
C ILE A 41 -1.04 -4.10 -8.85
N LEU A 42 -1.68 -3.95 -7.69
CA LEU A 42 -2.46 -5.05 -7.10
C LEU A 42 -3.52 -5.56 -8.07
N LYS A 43 -4.27 -4.66 -8.72
CA LYS A 43 -5.28 -5.02 -9.71
C LYS A 43 -4.67 -5.72 -10.94
N MET A 44 -3.56 -5.21 -11.47
CA MET A 44 -2.87 -5.85 -12.61
C MET A 44 -2.34 -7.25 -12.28
N VAL A 45 -1.90 -7.47 -11.04
CA VAL A 45 -1.46 -8.79 -10.57
C VAL A 45 -2.65 -9.73 -10.37
N GLN A 46 -3.77 -9.25 -9.80
CA GLN A 46 -5.02 -10.02 -9.68
C GLN A 46 -5.61 -10.40 -11.05
N GLU A 47 -5.51 -9.51 -12.03
CA GLU A 47 -5.89 -9.76 -13.44
C GLU A 47 -4.90 -10.72 -14.16
N GLY A 48 -3.79 -11.11 -13.52
CA GLY A 48 -2.77 -11.97 -14.12
C GLY A 48 -1.98 -11.32 -15.26
N ARG A 49 -2.10 -9.99 -15.44
CA ARG A 49 -1.44 -9.25 -16.53
C ARG A 49 0.04 -8.99 -16.26
N ILE A 50 0.43 -9.04 -14.99
CA ILE A 50 1.81 -8.86 -14.53
C ILE A 50 2.18 -9.98 -13.59
N ALA A 51 3.28 -10.67 -13.88
CA ALA A 51 3.93 -11.66 -13.02
C ALA A 51 5.44 -11.43 -12.99
N GLY A 52 6.11 -11.81 -11.90
CA GLY A 52 7.57 -11.74 -11.77
C GLY A 52 8.17 -10.32 -11.78
N ARG A 53 7.39 -9.29 -11.42
CA ARG A 53 7.88 -7.90 -11.32
C ARG A 53 8.01 -7.46 -9.87
N ALA A 54 9.06 -6.70 -9.60
CA ALA A 54 9.30 -6.07 -8.30
C ALA A 54 8.79 -4.63 -8.28
N MET A 55 8.32 -4.18 -7.12
CA MET A 55 7.97 -2.79 -6.84
C MET A 55 8.93 -2.23 -5.79
N LEU A 56 9.47 -1.03 -6.03
CA LEU A 56 10.35 -0.32 -5.09
C LEU A 56 9.67 0.94 -4.57
N PHE A 57 9.52 1.05 -3.26
CA PHE A 57 9.09 2.29 -2.60
C PHE A 57 10.33 3.10 -2.21
N ALA A 58 10.58 4.22 -2.90
CA ALA A 58 11.71 5.10 -2.66
C ALA A 58 11.27 6.47 -2.12
N GLY A 59 12.13 7.10 -1.33
CA GLY A 59 11.89 8.44 -0.76
C GLY A 59 12.59 8.67 0.58
N PRO A 60 12.61 9.93 1.08
CA PRO A 60 13.25 10.31 2.34
C PRO A 60 12.81 9.48 3.54
N PRO A 61 13.59 9.39 4.64
CA PRO A 61 13.13 8.75 5.87
C PRO A 61 11.83 9.39 6.38
N SER A 62 11.02 8.63 7.14
CA SER A 62 9.75 9.09 7.71
C SER A 62 8.59 9.39 6.71
N THR A 63 8.72 9.05 5.42
CA THR A 63 7.64 9.28 4.42
C THR A 63 6.62 8.13 4.28
N GLY A 64 6.58 7.19 5.24
CA GLY A 64 5.58 6.12 5.24
C GLY A 64 5.79 5.00 4.22
N LYS A 65 7.01 4.78 3.71
CA LYS A 65 7.31 3.71 2.74
C LYS A 65 6.97 2.32 3.27
N THR A 66 7.44 2.00 4.49
CA THR A 66 7.16 0.73 5.17
C THR A 66 5.67 0.57 5.49
N ALA A 67 5.00 1.67 5.86
CA ALA A 67 3.57 1.70 6.11
C ALA A 67 2.77 1.31 4.85
N ILE A 68 3.12 1.87 3.68
CA ILE A 68 2.46 1.54 2.41
C ILE A 68 2.79 0.12 1.97
N ALA A 69 4.02 -0.34 2.18
CA ALA A 69 4.40 -1.72 1.90
C ALA A 69 3.55 -2.71 2.72
N MET A 70 3.40 -2.48 4.03
CA MET A 70 2.55 -3.31 4.89
C MET A 70 1.07 -3.23 4.56
N ALA A 71 0.59 -2.09 4.06
CA ALA A 71 -0.77 -1.93 3.56
C ALA A 71 -1.01 -2.72 2.25
N HIS A 72 0.04 -3.01 1.49
CA HIS A 72 -0.05 -3.75 0.24
C HIS A 72 -0.01 -5.26 0.54
N PRO A 73 -1.11 -6.01 0.31
CA PRO A 73 -1.27 -7.37 0.83
C PRO A 73 -0.29 -8.40 0.26
N MET A 74 0.42 -8.06 -0.82
CA MET A 74 1.38 -8.95 -1.50
C MET A 74 2.83 -8.52 -1.28
N CYS A 75 3.08 -7.52 -0.43
CA CYS A 75 4.44 -7.08 -0.12
C CYS A 75 4.99 -7.90 1.05
N VAL A 76 6.14 -8.53 0.84
CA VAL A 76 6.96 -9.08 1.92
C VAL A 76 8.02 -8.03 2.22
N THR A 77 7.90 -7.33 3.35
CA THR A 77 8.85 -6.27 3.78
C THR A 77 10.15 -6.84 4.32
#